data_AF-A0A7V5P3V5-F1
#
_entry.id   AF-A0A7V5P3V5-F1
#
_cell.length_a   1.000
_cell.length_b   1.000
_cell.length_c   1.000
_cell.angle_alpha   90.00
_cell.angle_beta   90.00
_cell.angle_gamma   90.00
#
_symmetry.space_group_name_H-M   'P 1'
#
loop_
_entity.id
_entity.type
_entity.pdbx_description
1 polymer ?
#
loop_
_entity_poly.entity_id
_entity_poly.type
_entity_poly.pdbx_seq_one_letter_code
_entity_poly.pdbx_strand_id
1 'polypeptide(L)'
;MDKEELIFGGQRREKRITINKEFSSLDDFIKEYVANISKSGAFVVSDNPLPKGTKVKLRFTVMLDRIETIEGEGEVVRVVKPEGKKKGGMGIVFTKLTQYSKNLIEQIITRPPKRRAVILDKKK
;
A
#
# COMPACT_ATOMS: atom_id res chain seq x y z
N MET A 1 -16.17 29.57 -11.87
CA MET A 1 -16.08 29.13 -10.46
C MET A 1 -15.67 27.68 -10.52
N ASP A 2 -14.36 27.52 -10.49
CA ASP A 2 -13.67 26.49 -11.24
C ASP A 2 -13.57 25.24 -10.39
N LYS A 3 -14.11 24.14 -10.91
CA LYS A 3 -13.88 22.83 -10.33
C LYS A 3 -12.61 22.29 -10.96
N GLU A 4 -11.48 22.48 -10.29
CA GLU A 4 -10.29 21.69 -10.56
C GLU A 4 -10.62 20.21 -10.30
N GLU A 5 -10.94 19.49 -11.37
CA GLU A 5 -10.79 18.05 -11.39
C GLU A 5 -9.31 17.74 -11.15
N LEU A 6 -8.95 17.47 -9.89
CA LEU A 6 -7.66 16.89 -9.56
C LEU A 6 -7.57 15.54 -10.28
N ILE A 7 -6.80 15.55 -11.37
CA ILE A 7 -6.52 14.41 -12.25
C ILE A 7 -5.73 13.35 -11.46
N PHE A 8 -6.43 12.53 -10.66
CA PHE A 8 -5.85 11.33 -10.04
C PHE A 8 -5.84 10.12 -10.99
N GLY A 9 -6.18 10.32 -12.26
CA GLY A 9 -6.06 9.34 -13.35
C GLY A 9 -4.71 9.41 -14.10
N GLY A 10 -3.71 10.12 -13.57
CA GLY A 10 -2.44 10.36 -14.26
C GLY A 10 -1.63 9.08 -14.54
N GLN A 11 -1.02 9.03 -15.73
CA GLN A 11 0.01 8.05 -16.09
C GLN A 11 1.02 7.84 -14.96
N ARG A 12 1.39 6.58 -14.71
CA ARG A 12 2.31 6.17 -13.63
C ARG A 12 3.63 6.93 -13.71
N ARG A 13 3.88 7.85 -12.77
CA ARG A 13 5.16 8.59 -12.67
C ARG A 13 6.20 7.93 -11.77
N GLU A 14 5.79 7.09 -10.82
CA GLU A 14 6.70 6.50 -9.82
C GLU A 14 6.85 4.98 -9.91
N LYS A 15 8.07 4.50 -9.65
CA LYS A 15 8.41 3.08 -9.56
C LYS A 15 7.67 2.43 -8.37
N ARG A 16 6.95 1.34 -8.64
CA ARG A 16 6.31 0.51 -7.63
C ARG A 16 7.03 -0.81 -7.49
N ILE A 17 7.11 -1.27 -6.25
CA ILE A 17 7.68 -2.56 -5.92
C ILE A 17 6.58 -3.47 -5.41
N THR A 18 6.43 -4.64 -6.05
CA THR A 18 5.54 -5.72 -5.57
C THR A 18 6.19 -6.42 -4.40
N ILE A 19 5.56 -6.39 -3.23
CA ILE A 19 6.18 -6.91 -2.00
C ILE A 19 5.66 -8.32 -1.66
N ASN A 20 4.38 -8.60 -1.86
CA ASN A 20 3.76 -9.84 -1.38
C ASN A 20 3.45 -10.87 -2.48
N LYS A 21 4.38 -11.10 -3.41
CA LYS A 21 4.12 -12.03 -4.52
C LYS A 21 3.81 -13.45 -4.05
N GLU A 22 4.49 -13.92 -3.00
CA GLU A 22 4.33 -15.29 -2.48
C GLU A 22 2.97 -15.50 -1.79
N PHE A 23 2.42 -14.44 -1.20
CA PHE A 23 1.08 -14.48 -0.59
C PHE A 23 -0.06 -14.52 -1.59
N SER A 24 0.19 -14.27 -2.89
CA SER A 24 -0.85 -14.41 -3.92
C SER A 24 -1.48 -15.81 -3.97
N SER A 25 -0.74 -16.83 -3.54
CA SER A 25 -1.24 -18.22 -3.40
C SER A 25 -1.93 -18.51 -2.07
N LEU A 26 -1.67 -17.68 -1.05
CA LEU A 26 -2.29 -17.73 0.28
C LEU A 26 -3.39 -16.67 0.43
N ASP A 27 -3.81 -16.09 -0.69
CA ASP A 27 -4.75 -14.98 -0.77
C ASP A 27 -6.06 -15.31 -0.03
N ASP A 28 -6.49 -16.57 -0.03
CA ASP A 28 -7.72 -17.01 0.64
C ASP A 28 -7.68 -16.89 2.16
N PHE A 29 -6.49 -16.84 2.77
CA PHE A 29 -6.31 -16.77 4.23
C PHE A 29 -6.10 -15.34 4.74
N ILE A 30 -5.57 -14.44 3.91
CA ILE A 30 -5.24 -13.07 4.32
C ILE A 30 -6.28 -12.11 3.76
N LYS A 31 -7.14 -11.59 4.64
CA LYS A 31 -8.20 -10.63 4.29
C LYS A 31 -7.66 -9.27 3.85
N GLU A 32 -6.49 -8.85 4.34
CA GLU A 32 -5.93 -7.54 4.02
C GLU A 32 -4.39 -7.53 4.05
N TYR A 33 -3.74 -7.05 2.98
CA TYR A 33 -2.28 -6.91 2.93
C TYR A 33 -1.81 -5.86 1.91
N VAL A 34 -0.56 -5.40 2.05
CA VAL A 34 0.05 -4.46 1.07
C VAL A 34 0.63 -5.23 -0.12
N ALA A 35 0.01 -5.13 -1.29
CA ALA A 35 0.49 -5.81 -2.49
C ALA A 35 1.68 -5.09 -3.14
N ASN A 36 1.68 -3.76 -3.15
CA ASN A 36 2.77 -2.94 -3.67
C ASN A 36 2.91 -1.61 -2.95
N ILE A 37 4.12 -1.06 -2.99
CA ILE A 37 4.47 0.24 -2.41
C ILE A 37 5.28 1.08 -3.41
N SER A 38 5.10 2.40 -3.35
CA SER A 38 5.95 3.44 -3.96
C SER A 38 6.33 4.48 -2.90
N LYS A 39 7.11 5.51 -3.29
CA LYS A 39 7.45 6.62 -2.39
C LYS A 39 6.19 7.37 -1.93
N SER A 40 5.23 7.52 -2.83
CA SER A 40 3.99 8.27 -2.59
C SER A 40 2.82 7.48 -2.03
N GLY A 41 2.84 6.15 -2.01
CA GLY A 41 1.66 5.40 -1.61
C GLY A 41 1.77 3.89 -1.67
N ALA A 42 0.66 3.23 -1.39
CA ALA A 42 0.54 1.77 -1.39
C ALA A 42 -0.75 1.31 -2.06
N PHE A 43 -0.76 0.06 -2.54
CA PHE A 43 -1.99 -0.64 -2.87
C PHE A 43 -2.21 -1.73 -1.83
N VAL A 44 -3.38 -1.67 -1.19
CA VAL A 44 -3.82 -2.61 -0.18
C VAL A 44 -4.88 -3.50 -0.81
N VAL A 45 -4.62 -4.80 -0.84
CA VAL A 45 -5.64 -5.81 -1.14
C VAL A 45 -6.54 -5.90 0.07
N SER A 46 -7.86 -5.85 -0.13
CA SER A 46 -8.88 -5.92 0.91
C SER A 46 -10.19 -6.44 0.33
N ASP A 47 -10.84 -7.35 1.05
CA ASP A 47 -12.20 -7.81 0.70
C ASP A 47 -13.25 -6.72 0.99
N ASN A 48 -12.95 -5.78 1.90
CA ASN A 48 -13.82 -4.66 2.25
C ASN A 48 -13.03 -3.34 2.16
N PRO A 49 -12.74 -2.84 0.95
CA PRO A 49 -11.98 -1.62 0.77
C PRO A 49 -12.77 -0.40 1.27
N LEU A 50 -12.05 0.52 1.90
CA LEU A 50 -12.65 1.77 2.37
C LEU A 50 -13.00 2.69 1.18
N PRO A 51 -14.03 3.55 1.31
CA PRO A 51 -14.42 4.48 0.25
C PRO A 51 -13.29 5.46 -0.14
N LYS A 52 -13.35 5.98 -1.38
CA LYS A 52 -12.48 7.08 -1.81
C LYS A 52 -12.68 8.30 -0.90
N GLY A 53 -11.59 8.96 -0.51
CA GLY A 53 -11.56 10.09 0.41
C GLY A 53 -11.42 9.70 1.88
N THR A 54 -11.49 8.41 2.22
CA THR A 54 -11.29 7.97 3.60
C THR A 54 -9.83 8.19 4.04
N LYS A 55 -9.65 8.93 5.15
CA LYS A 55 -8.37 9.10 5.81
C LYS A 55 -8.10 7.92 6.74
N VAL A 56 -6.90 7.36 6.67
CA VAL A 56 -6.50 6.16 7.41
C VAL A 56 -5.19 6.40 8.14
N LYS A 57 -5.08 5.81 9.33
CA LYS A 57 -3.77 5.56 9.96
C LYS A 57 -3.21 4.28 9.38
N LEU A 58 -1.97 4.34 8.93
CA LEU A 58 -1.27 3.23 8.32
C LEU A 58 -0.24 2.70 9.30
N ARG A 59 -0.30 1.39 9.55
CA ARG A 59 0.73 0.65 10.25
C ARG A 59 0.88 -0.71 9.59
N PHE A 60 2.06 -1.00 9.07
CA PHE A 60 2.35 -2.29 8.49
C PHE A 60 3.79 -2.70 8.73
N THR A 61 3.95 -4.01 8.87
CA THR A 61 5.21 -4.62 9.24
C THR A 61 5.88 -5.15 7.98
N VAL A 62 7.11 -4.73 7.73
CA VAL A 62 7.97 -5.22 6.66
C VAL A 62 8.96 -6.22 7.22
N MET A 63 8.97 -7.43 6.70
CA MET A 63 9.99 -8.43 7.01
C MET A 63 11.11 -8.34 5.97
N LEU A 64 12.27 -7.83 6.39
CA LEU A 64 13.51 -7.79 5.62
C LEU A 64 14.52 -8.77 6.25
N ASP A 65 15.75 -8.34 6.51
CA ASP A 65 16.71 -9.07 7.37
C ASP A 65 16.28 -9.02 8.86
N ARG A 66 15.48 -8.01 9.20
CA ARG A 66 14.78 -7.87 10.48
C ARG A 66 13.34 -7.40 10.25
N ILE A 67 12.53 -7.51 11.28
CA ILE A 67 11.16 -6.99 11.29
C ILE A 67 11.22 -5.49 11.50
N GLU A 68 10.65 -4.73 10.57
CA GLU A 68 10.56 -3.27 10.62
C GLU A 68 9.10 -2.84 10.51
N THR A 69 8.75 -1.67 11.04
CA THR A 69 7.39 -1.11 10.94
C THR A 69 7.39 0.19 10.14
N ILE A 70 6.46 0.29 9.19
CA ILE A 70 6.12 1.52 8.50
C ILE A 70 4.84 2.09 9.10
N GLU A 71 4.90 3.36 9.49
CA GLU A 71 3.83 4.08 10.15
C GLU A 71 3.58 5.45 9.52
N GLY A 72 2.31 5.82 9.42
CA GLY A 72 1.89 7.13 8.95
C GLY A 72 0.40 7.29 8.78
N GLU A 73 0.02 8.21 7.91
CA GLU A 73 -1.34 8.55 7.54
C GLU A 73 -1.45 8.53 6.02
N GLY A 74 -2.65 8.21 5.53
CA GLY A 74 -2.93 8.24 4.10
C GLY A 74 -4.39 8.47 3.79
N GLU A 75 -4.68 8.62 2.51
CA GLU A 75 -6.04 8.79 1.99
C GLU A 75 -6.31 7.81 0.87
N VAL A 76 -7.49 7.20 0.88
CA VAL A 76 -7.92 6.33 -0.21
C VAL A 76 -8.22 7.16 -1.44
N VAL A 77 -7.42 7.00 -2.50
CA VAL A 77 -7.58 7.75 -3.75
C VAL A 77 -8.32 6.97 -4.84
N ARG A 78 -8.41 5.64 -4.69
CA ARG A 78 -9.14 4.76 -5.61
C ARG A 78 -9.52 3.44 -4.95
N VAL A 79 -10.65 2.88 -5.38
CA VAL A 79 -11.11 1.53 -5.02
C VAL A 79 -11.10 0.68 -6.29
N VAL A 80 -10.58 -0.53 -6.21
CA VAL A 80 -10.54 -1.52 -7.30
C VAL A 80 -11.42 -2.68 -6.90
N LYS A 81 -12.43 -2.98 -7.73
CA LYS A 81 -13.26 -4.16 -7.55
C LYS A 81 -12.48 -5.43 -7.94
N PRO A 82 -12.76 -6.57 -7.30
CA PRO A 82 -12.19 -7.84 -7.76
C PRO A 82 -12.62 -8.14 -9.19
N GLU A 83 -11.72 -8.74 -9.97
CA GLU A 83 -11.97 -9.09 -11.38
C GLU A 83 -11.33 -10.45 -11.69
N GLY A 84 -12.18 -11.45 -11.99
CA GLY A 84 -11.74 -12.83 -12.19
C GLY A 84 -10.96 -13.36 -10.99
N LYS A 85 -9.70 -13.75 -11.20
CA LYS A 85 -8.80 -14.22 -10.14
C LYS A 85 -8.08 -13.09 -9.38
N LYS A 86 -8.22 -11.83 -9.78
CA LYS A 86 -7.54 -10.71 -9.12
C LYS A 86 -8.40 -10.19 -7.98
N LYS A 87 -7.85 -10.18 -6.77
CA LYS A 87 -8.50 -9.56 -5.61
C LYS A 87 -8.66 -8.05 -5.78
N GLY A 88 -9.76 -7.54 -5.22
CA GLY A 88 -10.02 -6.12 -5.09
C GLY A 88 -9.17 -5.47 -4.01
N GLY A 89 -9.33 -4.15 -3.86
CA GLY A 89 -8.61 -3.41 -2.83
C GLY A 89 -8.71 -1.91 -3.00
N MET A 90 -7.78 -1.21 -2.38
CA MET A 90 -7.73 0.26 -2.37
C MET A 90 -6.32 0.78 -2.60
N GLY A 91 -6.22 1.85 -3.38
CA GLY A 91 -5.00 2.63 -3.52
C GLY A 91 -5.00 3.75 -2.50
N ILE A 92 -3.93 3.83 -1.72
CA ILE A 92 -3.75 4.81 -0.65
C ILE A 92 -2.56 5.69 -1.02
N VAL A 93 -2.75 7.01 -1.00
CA VAL A 93 -1.66 7.98 -1.06
C VAL A 93 -1.22 8.31 0.36
N PHE A 94 0.09 8.36 0.61
CA PHE A 94 0.61 8.76 1.90
C PHE A 94 0.48 10.28 2.05
N THR A 95 -0.23 10.73 3.10
CA THR A 95 -0.35 12.15 3.44
C THR A 95 0.70 12.55 4.47
N LYS A 96 1.09 11.61 5.34
CA LYS A 96 2.16 11.79 6.33
C LYS A 96 2.83 10.45 6.59
N LEU A 97 4.14 10.47 6.81
CA LEU A 97 4.92 9.33 7.24
C LEU A 97 5.91 9.78 8.30
N THR A 98 6.25 8.91 9.24
CA THR A 98 7.39 9.17 10.12
C THR A 98 8.68 9.27 9.30
N GLN A 99 9.67 10.04 9.75
CA GLN A 99 10.93 10.19 9.01
C GLN A 99 11.62 8.84 8.80
N TYR A 100 11.59 7.99 9.84
CA TYR A 100 12.07 6.63 9.78
C TYR A 100 11.36 5.82 8.67
N SER A 101 10.03 5.86 8.62
CA SER A 101 9.24 5.15 7.59
C SER A 101 9.52 5.64 6.18
N LYS A 102 9.70 6.96 5.99
CA LYS A 102 10.09 7.53 4.69
C LYS A 102 11.42 6.95 4.22
N ASN A 103 12.43 6.97 5.09
CA ASN A 103 13.76 6.45 4.77
C ASN A 103 13.73 4.94 4.47
N LEU A 104 12.96 4.18 5.25
CA LEU A 104 12.80 2.74 5.05
C LEU A 104 12.14 2.42 3.69
N ILE A 105 11.08 3.15 3.32
CA ILE A 105 10.43 3.00 2.01
C ILE A 105 11.43 3.30 0.88
N GLU A 106 12.21 4.37 1.01
CA GLU A 106 13.22 4.72 0.02
C GLU A 106 14.31 3.65 -0.12
N GLN A 107 14.77 3.06 0.99
CA GLN A 107 15.71 1.94 0.99
C GLN A 107 15.12 0.71 0.29
N ILE A 108 13.87 0.34 0.61
CA ILE A 108 13.19 -0.82 -0.01
C ILE A 108 13.05 -0.62 -1.52
N ILE A 109 12.76 0.61 -1.97
CA ILE A 109 12.57 0.93 -3.39
C ILE A 109 13.89 0.93 -4.18
N THR A 110 14.97 1.40 -3.56
CA THR A 110 16.28 1.54 -4.20
C THR A 110 17.06 0.23 -4.19
N ARG A 111 17.04 -0.50 -3.09
CA ARG A 111 17.68 -1.81 -2.91
C ARG A 111 16.64 -2.85 -2.50
N PRO A 112 15.87 -3.38 -3.48
CA PRO A 112 14.88 -4.41 -3.18
C PRO A 112 15.56 -5.66 -2.61
N PRO A 113 15.22 -6.07 -1.37
CA PRO A 113 15.79 -7.25 -0.74
C PRO A 113 15.28 -8.54 -1.41
N LYS A 114 16.04 -9.64 -1.28
CA LYS A 114 15.75 -10.93 -1.92
C LYS A 114 14.43 -11.56 -1.43
N ARG A 115 14.07 -11.33 -0.16
CA ARG A 115 12.79 -11.75 0.45
C ARG A 115 12.15 -10.54 1.11
N ARG A 116 10.84 -10.43 0.97
CA ARG A 116 10.06 -9.35 1.58
C ARG A 116 8.62 -9.79 1.78
N ALA A 117 8.07 -9.43 2.92
CA ALA A 117 6.66 -9.59 3.25
C ALA A 117 6.19 -8.31 3.93
N VAL A 118 5.03 -7.79 3.54
CA VAL A 118 4.40 -6.66 4.21
C VAL A 118 3.00 -7.01 4.66
N ILE A 119 2.82 -7.05 5.98
CA ILE A 119 1.54 -7.39 6.59
C ILE A 119 0.96 -6.14 7.23
N LEU A 120 -0.32 -5.88 6.97
CA LEU A 120 -1.04 -4.80 7.64
C LEU A 120 -1.28 -5.18 9.09
N ASP A 121 -0.87 -4.29 9.98
CA ASP A 121 -1.14 -4.44 11.41
C ASP A 121 -2.42 -3.67 11.72
N LYS A 122 -3.52 -4.42 11.88
CA LYS A 122 -4.77 -3.85 12.38
C LYS A 122 -4.65 -3.75 13.89
N LYS A 123 -4.51 -2.52 14.39
CA LYS A 123 -4.82 -2.28 15.81
C LYS A 123 -6.30 -2.57 16.03
N LYS A 124 -6.58 -3.55 16.90
CA LYS A 124 -7.92 -3.80 17.46
C LYS A 124 -8.42 -2.56 18.21
#